data_AF-A0A2U0SE09-F1
#
_entry.id   AF-A0A2U0SE09-F1
#
_cell.length_a   1.000
_cell.length_b   1.000
_cell.length_c   1.000
_cell.angle_alpha   90.00
_cell.angle_beta   90.00
_cell.angle_gamma   90.00
#
_symmetry.space_group_name_H-M   'P 1'
#
loop_
_entity.id
_entity.type
_entity.pdbx_description
1 polymer ?
#
loop_
_entity_poly.entity_id
_entity_poly.type
_entity_poly.pdbx_seq_one_letter_code
_entity_poly.pdbx_strand_id
1 'polypeptide(L)'
;MPTPPRLNDPAERAAYQAELRAVARPLRMGAVWLAVLGALLAALRAKVLPMPVAVPAAVLALAFFLMVLGITVRVKYHQRRMRGDL
;
A
#
# COMPACT_ATOMS: atom_id res chain seq x y z
N MET A 1 -18.09 12.79 -17.27
CA MET A 1 -17.98 11.69 -16.29
C MET A 1 -17.30 10.54 -16.99
N PRO A 2 -16.15 10.06 -16.51
CA PRO A 2 -15.48 8.94 -17.15
C PRO A 2 -16.36 7.70 -17.06
N THR A 3 -16.59 7.04 -18.18
CA THR A 3 -17.43 5.85 -18.30
C THR A 3 -16.92 4.74 -17.36
N PRO A 4 -17.82 3.97 -16.72
CA PRO A 4 -17.45 2.79 -15.96
C PRO A 4 -16.71 1.81 -16.89
N PRO A 5 -15.54 1.27 -16.48
CA PRO A 5 -14.76 0.37 -17.33
C PRO A 5 -15.55 -0.90 -17.65
N ARG A 6 -15.66 -1.29 -18.92
CA ARG A 6 -16.37 -2.52 -19.29
C ARG A 6 -15.46 -3.70 -19.02
N LEU A 7 -15.63 -4.29 -17.85
CA LEU A 7 -14.94 -5.51 -17.45
C LEU A 7 -15.38 -6.75 -18.24
N ASN A 8 -15.88 -6.64 -19.47
CA ASN A 8 -16.13 -7.80 -20.35
C ASN A 8 -15.14 -7.85 -21.51
N ASP A 9 -14.52 -6.71 -21.86
CA ASP A 9 -13.46 -6.66 -22.86
C ASP A 9 -12.09 -6.93 -22.19
N PRO A 10 -11.33 -7.94 -22.64
CA PRO A 10 -9.98 -8.19 -22.13
C PRO A 10 -9.02 -7.01 -22.31
N ALA A 11 -9.17 -6.19 -23.36
CA ALA A 11 -8.33 -5.00 -23.58
C ALA A 11 -8.63 -3.90 -22.55
N GLU A 12 -9.91 -3.60 -22.31
CA GLU A 12 -10.31 -2.63 -21.28
C GLU A 12 -9.99 -3.13 -19.86
N ARG A 13 -10.10 -4.44 -19.60
CA ARG A 13 -9.66 -5.04 -18.33
C ARG A 13 -8.16 -4.84 -18.09
N ALA A 14 -7.33 -5.05 -19.11
CA ALA A 14 -5.87 -4.88 -19.00
C ALA A 14 -5.49 -3.41 -18.73
N ALA A 15 -6.13 -2.48 -19.43
CA ALA A 15 -5.97 -1.05 -19.21
C ALA A 15 -6.39 -0.65 -17.77
N TYR A 16 -7.53 -1.13 -17.30
CA TYR A 16 -8.01 -0.88 -15.95
C TYR A 16 -7.11 -1.47 -14.87
N GLN A 17 -6.54 -2.65 -15.10
CA GLN A 17 -5.55 -3.23 -14.19
C GLN A 17 -4.24 -2.45 -14.16
N ALA A 18 -3.79 -1.88 -15.29
CA ALA A 18 -2.61 -1.02 -15.34
C ALA A 18 -2.85 0.29 -14.58
N GLU A 19 -4.05 0.88 -14.72
CA GLU A 19 -4.48 2.06 -13.98
C GLU A 19 -4.53 1.78 -12.46
N LEU A 20 -5.17 0.69 -12.03
CA LEU A 20 -5.22 0.27 -10.63
C LEU A 20 -3.82 0.03 -10.05
N ARG A 21 -2.90 -0.53 -10.83
CA ARG A 21 -1.49 -0.73 -10.43
C ARG A 21 -0.75 0.59 -10.26
N ALA A 22 -1.02 1.59 -11.11
CA ALA A 22 -0.42 2.92 -11.01
C ALA A 22 -0.92 3.67 -9.77
N VAL A 23 -2.23 3.60 -9.48
CA VAL A 23 -2.84 4.26 -8.31
C VAL A 23 -2.32 3.70 -6.99
N ALA A 24 -2.10 2.39 -6.91
CA ALA A 24 -1.56 1.77 -5.70
C ALA A 24 -0.02 1.89 -5.56
N ARG A 25 0.69 2.34 -6.60
CA ARG A 25 2.16 2.37 -6.65
C ARG A 25 2.83 3.19 -5.54
N PRO A 26 2.43 4.45 -5.24
CA PRO A 26 3.07 5.23 -4.18
C PRO A 26 2.85 4.62 -2.80
N LEU A 27 1.65 4.08 -2.54
CA LEU A 27 1.29 3.44 -1.29
C LEU A 27 2.06 2.13 -1.06
N ARG A 28 2.22 1.33 -2.14
CA ARG A 28 3.00 0.10 -2.11
C ARG A 28 4.49 0.38 -1.85
N MET A 29 5.04 1.43 -2.47
CA MET A 29 6.41 1.86 -2.21
C MET A 29 6.59 2.37 -0.78
N GLY A 30 5.63 3.14 -0.25
CA GLY A 30 5.66 3.60 1.15
C GLY A 30 5.68 2.45 2.16
N ALA A 31 4.84 1.43 1.96
CA ALA A 31 4.83 0.24 2.82
C ALA A 31 6.13 -0.57 2.72
N VAL A 32 6.70 -0.72 1.52
CA VAL A 32 7.99 -1.41 1.33
C VAL A 32 9.13 -0.64 2.01
N TRP A 33 9.20 0.68 1.84
CA TRP A 33 10.21 1.50 2.51
C TRP A 33 10.11 1.43 4.04
N LEU A 34 8.89 1.42 4.59
CA LEU A 34 8.71 1.27 6.04
C LEU A 34 9.10 -0.13 6.54
N ALA A 35 8.79 -1.19 5.78
CA ALA A 35 9.21 -2.54 6.12
C ALA A 35 10.74 -2.67 6.11
N VAL A 36 11.42 -2.05 5.13
CA VAL A 36 12.89 -2.00 5.06
C VAL A 36 13.47 -1.23 6.25
N LEU A 37 12.89 -0.08 6.61
CA LEU A 37 13.28 0.69 7.80
C LEU A 37 13.12 -0.12 9.09
N GLY A 38 12.00 -0.83 9.26
CA GLY A 38 11.75 -1.69 10.41
C GLY A 38 12.75 -2.86 10.51
N ALA A 39 13.08 -3.49 9.38
CA ALA A 39 14.08 -4.55 9.33
C ALA A 39 15.49 -4.03 9.68
N LEU A 40 15.87 -2.85 9.16
CA LEU A 40 17.14 -2.21 9.49
C LEU A 40 17.24 -1.87 10.98
N LEU A 41 16.18 -1.30 11.57
CA LEU A 41 16.12 -1.00 13.00
C LEU A 41 16.23 -2.26 13.87
N ALA A 42 15.58 -3.36 13.48
CA ALA A 42 15.70 -4.63 14.17
C ALA A 42 17.13 -5.21 14.10
N ALA A 43 17.79 -5.11 12.94
CA ALA A 43 19.17 -5.55 12.76
C ALA A 43 20.18 -4.68 13.55
N LEU A 44 19.97 -3.36 13.60
CA LEU A 44 20.77 -2.41 14.38
C LEU A 44 20.63 -2.65 15.89
N ARG A 45 19.41 -2.94 16.36
CA ARG A 45 19.17 -3.35 17.75
C ARG A 45 19.92 -4.64 18.10
N ALA A 46 19.94 -5.62 17.21
CA ALA A 46 20.59 -6.90 17.46
C ALA A 46 22.12 -6.80 17.56
N LYS A 47 22.75 -5.81 16.90
CA LYS A 47 24.22 -5.69 16.84
C LYS A 47 24.83 -4.57 17.69
N VAL A 48 24.15 -3.43 17.90
CA VAL A 48 24.84 -2.21 18.36
C VAL A 48 24.10 -1.45 19.47
N LEU A 49 22.77 -1.51 19.55
CA LEU A 49 21.97 -0.66 20.44
C LEU A 49 21.12 -1.47 21.43
N PRO A 50 21.35 -1.36 22.75
CA PRO A 50 20.42 -1.87 23.76
C PRO A 50 19.16 -1.00 23.81
N MET A 51 18.27 -1.23 22.86
CA MET A 51 17.01 -0.49 22.68
C MET A 51 15.84 -1.26 23.29
N PRO A 52 14.87 -0.55 23.93
CA PRO A 52 13.61 -1.16 24.39
C PRO A 52 12.88 -1.87 23.26
N VAL A 53 12.35 -3.07 23.52
CA VAL A 53 11.56 -3.88 22.55
C VAL A 53 10.39 -3.10 21.95
N ALA A 54 9.85 -2.15 22.70
CA ALA A 54 8.73 -1.31 22.30
C ALA A 54 8.98 -0.54 20.99
N VAL A 55 10.22 -0.14 20.71
CA VAL A 55 10.50 0.70 19.53
C VAL A 55 10.45 -0.08 18.20
N PRO A 56 11.13 -1.23 18.03
CA PRO A 56 10.92 -2.05 16.84
C PRO A 56 9.48 -2.55 16.73
N ALA A 57 8.80 -2.85 17.85
CA ALA A 57 7.39 -3.21 17.84
C ALA A 57 6.49 -2.07 17.33
N ALA A 58 6.72 -0.83 17.76
CA ALA A 58 5.99 0.34 17.29
C ALA A 58 6.22 0.61 15.79
N VAL A 59 7.45 0.42 15.31
CA VAL A 59 7.78 0.58 13.89
C VAL A 59 7.11 -0.50 13.03
N LEU A 60 7.08 -1.75 13.50
CA LEU A 60 6.35 -2.82 12.84
C LEU A 60 4.83 -2.57 12.84
N ALA A 61 4.28 -2.09 13.95
CA ALA A 61 2.87 -1.70 14.02
C ALA A 61 2.56 -0.56 13.04
N LEU A 62 3.43 0.45 12.93
CA LEU A 62 3.29 1.54 11.98
C LEU A 62 3.36 1.04 10.52
N ALA A 63 4.26 0.12 10.21
CA ALA A 63 4.35 -0.53 8.91
C ALA A 63 3.06 -1.31 8.57
N PHE A 64 2.50 -2.02 9.55
CA PHE A 64 1.21 -2.70 9.42
C PHE A 64 0.07 -1.71 9.15
N PHE A 65 0.00 -0.60 9.88
CA PHE A 65 -1.00 0.44 9.65
C PHE A 65 -0.91 1.03 8.23
N LEU A 66 0.30 1.26 7.72
CA LEU A 66 0.47 1.71 6.33
C LEU A 66 0.01 0.67 5.31
N MET A 67 0.22 -0.62 5.57
CA MET A 67 -0.30 -1.69 4.74
C MET A 67 -1.84 -1.66 4.73
N VAL A 68 -2.48 -1.54 5.89
CA VAL A 68 -3.95 -1.44 6.01
C VAL A 68 -4.46 -0.21 5.26
N LEU A 69 -3.85 0.96 5.49
CA LEU A 69 -4.19 2.19 4.76
C LEU A 69 -4.04 2.02 3.24
N GLY A 70 -2.98 1.30 2.84
CA GLY A 70 -2.73 0.73 1.52
C GLY A 70 -3.97 0.13 0.85
N ILE A 71 -4.54 -0.84 1.55
CA ILE A 71 -5.70 -1.61 1.13
C ILE A 71 -6.94 -0.72 1.08
N THR A 72 -7.16 0.12 2.11
CA THR A 72 -8.34 0.97 2.21
C THR A 72 -8.42 2.00 1.07
N VAL A 73 -7.30 2.61 0.69
CA VAL A 73 -7.24 3.54 -0.44
C VAL A 73 -7.58 2.84 -1.75
N ARG A 74 -7.08 1.62 -1.97
CA ARG A 74 -7.40 0.82 -3.15
C ARG A 74 -8.89 0.48 -3.22
N VAL A 75 -9.49 0.10 -2.09
CA VAL A 75 -10.92 -0.21 -1.99
C VAL A 75 -11.76 1.04 -2.24
N LYS A 76 -11.42 2.18 -1.63
CA LYS A 76 -12.12 3.45 -1.85
C LYS A 76 -12.01 3.93 -3.30
N TYR A 77 -10.83 3.80 -3.93
CA TYR A 77 -10.67 4.16 -5.33
C TYR A 77 -11.53 3.28 -6.23
N HIS A 78 -11.52 1.97 -6.01
CA HIS A 78 -12.35 1.04 -6.76
C HIS A 78 -13.85 1.34 -6.60
N GLN A 79 -14.31 1.58 -5.38
CA GLN A 79 -15.69 1.96 -5.10
C GLN A 79 -16.09 3.28 -5.77
N ARG A 80 -15.24 4.31 -5.71
CA ARG A 80 -15.50 5.61 -6.37
C ARG A 80 -15.54 5.49 -7.89
N ARG A 81 -14.61 4.72 -8.48
CA ARG A 81 -14.55 4.48 -9.92
C ARG A 81 -15.77 3.69 -10.41
N MET A 82 -16.23 2.71 -9.64
CA MET A 82 -17.44 1.93 -9.94
C MET A 82 -18.73 2.74 -9.77
N ARG A 83 -18.74 3.75 -8.91
CA ARG A 83 -19.84 4.71 -8.79
C ARG A 83 -19.88 5.76 -9.89
N GLY A 84 -18.82 5.91 -10.68
CA GLY A 84 -18.71 6.96 -11.70
C GLY A 84 -18.38 8.35 -11.12
N ASP A 85 -17.96 8.41 -9.85
CA ASP A 85 -17.63 9.65 -9.12
C ASP A 85 -16.25 10.24 -9.50
N LEU A 86 -15.51 9.55 -10.37
CA LEU A 86 -14.15 9.88 -10.83
C LEU A 86 -14.16 10.01 -12.34
#